data_AF-A0A432SHY2-F1
#
_entry.id   AF-A0A432SHY2-F1
#
_cell.length_a   1.000
_cell.length_b   1.000
_cell.length_c   1.000
_cell.angle_alpha   90.00
_cell.angle_beta   90.00
_cell.angle_gamma   90.00
#
_symmetry.space_group_name_H-M   'P 1'
#
loop_
_entity.id
_entity.type
_entity.pdbx_description
1 polymer ?
#
loop_
_entity_poly.entity_id
_entity_poly.type
_entity_poly.pdbx_seq_one_letter_code
_entity_poly.pdbx_strand_id
1 'polypeptide(L)'
;MPYVTLIILLFVAVLHGKNSCLECHEGIEPIRANSSEMMKQIKALALKAGHEGNDCIVCHGGNPQEAAKEAAHSGTVAYFQTHEGPKEFYPAPGSSWINHNTCGMCHKEQVAVQMNSLMMSEQGKIQGALWGFGAKEGYNHNVGNYATKNPDDPHRRLGTKQYQAYMKQLTRMEPQAFPHEMTPLPPAPTAEAIEKDPSLAVYTYLRQECLRCHTGSKGRKKRGDYRGIGCASCHVPYSNEGIYEGGDQSISKEPGHMLVHAIQSSRKVKVKVHDTEYSGVPVETCSTCHNRGKRIGVSYQGLMETEYSATFDAEGHEKDIL
;
A
#
# COMPACT_ATOMS: atom_id res chain seq x y z
N MET A 1 49.02 56.48 21.20
CA MET A 1 47.61 56.05 21.11
C MET A 1 47.56 54.78 20.27
N PRO A 2 47.41 53.59 20.86
CA PRO A 2 47.28 52.37 20.07
C PRO A 2 45.81 52.20 19.63
N TYR A 3 45.61 52.07 18.32
CA TYR A 3 44.30 51.78 17.73
C TYR A 3 43.91 50.34 18.05
N VAL A 4 42.86 50.16 18.86
CA VAL A 4 42.24 48.87 19.10
C VAL A 4 41.30 48.57 17.92
N THR A 5 41.69 47.65 17.06
CA THR A 5 40.85 47.15 15.97
C THR A 5 39.82 46.18 16.56
N LEU A 6 38.57 46.62 16.66
CA LEU A 6 37.46 45.79 17.13
C LEU A 6 37.01 44.86 15.99
N ILE A 7 37.39 43.58 16.05
CA ILE A 7 36.89 42.55 15.14
C ILE A 7 35.50 42.12 15.62
N ILE A 8 34.46 42.54 14.90
CA ILE A 8 33.08 42.08 15.12
C ILE A 8 32.92 40.72 14.45
N LEU A 9 32.98 39.64 15.24
CA LEU A 9 32.61 38.29 14.82
C LEU A 9 31.09 38.21 14.74
N LEU A 10 30.54 38.36 13.53
CA LEU A 10 29.15 38.06 13.22
C LEU A 10 28.97 36.53 13.25
N PHE A 11 28.42 36.02 14.35
CA PHE A 11 27.87 34.67 14.42
C PHE A 11 26.62 34.62 13.55
N VAL A 12 26.75 34.10 12.33
CA VAL A 12 25.60 33.67 11.52
C VAL A 12 25.07 32.39 12.16
N ALA A 13 24.07 32.52 13.02
CA ALA A 13 23.29 31.39 13.49
C ALA A 13 22.54 30.82 12.29
N VAL A 14 22.99 29.67 11.79
CA VAL A 14 22.23 28.88 10.81
C VAL A 14 21.01 28.33 11.55
N LEU A 15 19.89 29.06 11.45
CA LEU A 15 18.57 28.59 11.86
C LEU A 15 18.24 27.36 11.02
N HIS A 16 18.57 26.18 11.53
CA HIS A 16 18.01 24.95 10.97
C HIS A 16 16.50 25.01 11.19
N GLY A 17 15.72 24.92 10.11
CA GLY A 17 14.27 24.93 10.19
C GLY A 17 13.78 23.84 11.15
N LYS A 18 13.18 24.23 12.27
CA LYS A 18 12.53 23.31 13.21
C LYS A 18 11.27 22.77 12.54
N ASN A 19 11.06 21.45 12.58
CA ASN A 19 9.84 20.82 12.07
C ASN A 19 8.67 21.14 13.02
N SER A 20 7.68 21.90 12.56
CA SER A 20 6.53 22.30 13.38
C SER A 20 5.54 21.16 13.60
N CYS A 21 5.49 20.18 12.70
CA CYS A 21 4.65 18.99 12.89
C CYS A 21 5.06 18.21 14.16
N LEU A 22 6.36 18.20 14.47
CA LEU A 22 6.91 17.54 15.66
C LEU A 22 6.57 18.24 16.98
N GLU A 23 5.96 19.42 16.96
CA GLU A 23 5.47 20.06 18.19
C GLU A 23 4.24 19.34 18.77
N CYS A 24 3.44 18.70 17.91
CA CYS A 24 2.32 17.85 18.29
C CYS A 24 2.64 16.35 18.16
N HIS A 25 3.44 15.99 17.16
CA HIS A 25 3.85 14.62 16.83
C HIS A 25 5.26 14.32 17.37
N GLU A 26 5.55 14.78 18.59
CA GLU A 26 6.85 14.57 19.22
C GLU A 26 7.14 13.07 19.35
N GLY A 27 8.33 12.64 18.90
CA GLY A 27 8.75 11.25 18.98
C GLY A 27 8.33 10.36 17.82
N ILE A 28 7.58 10.86 16.83
CA ILE A 28 7.28 10.09 15.61
C ILE A 28 8.58 9.67 14.91
N GLU A 29 8.68 8.41 14.49
CA GLU A 29 9.86 7.92 13.82
C GLU A 29 10.04 8.59 12.45
N PRO A 30 11.28 8.85 12.01
CA PRO A 30 11.51 9.21 10.62
C PRO A 30 11.12 8.01 9.73
N ILE A 31 10.32 8.27 8.68
CA ILE A 31 9.80 7.23 7.78
C ILE A 31 10.91 6.36 7.14
N ARG A 32 12.11 6.93 7.00
CA ARG A 32 13.34 6.29 6.55
C ARG A 32 14.51 6.88 7.35
N ALA A 33 15.65 6.16 7.38
CA ALA A 33 16.87 6.68 7.99
C ALA A 33 17.23 8.06 7.40
N ASN A 34 17.58 9.02 8.26
CA ASN A 34 17.90 10.40 7.86
C ASN A 34 19.03 10.51 6.83
N SER A 35 19.96 9.55 6.85
CA SER A 35 21.08 9.47 5.90
C SER A 35 20.72 8.82 4.56
N SER A 36 19.51 8.26 4.42
CA SER A 36 19.08 7.60 3.19
C SER A 36 18.85 8.61 2.07
N GLU A 37 19.11 8.20 0.82
CA GLU A 37 18.86 9.03 -0.35
C GLU A 37 17.40 9.46 -0.47
N MET A 38 16.46 8.61 -0.04
CA MET A 38 15.04 8.97 0.01
C MET A 38 14.80 10.16 0.97
N MET A 39 15.31 10.11 2.21
CA MET A 39 15.14 11.23 3.14
C MET A 39 15.82 12.51 2.66
N LYS A 40 17.00 12.40 2.03
CA LYS A 40 17.69 13.57 1.46
C LYS A 40 16.84 14.24 0.38
N GLN A 41 16.23 13.47 -0.52
CA GLN A 41 15.34 14.00 -1.56
C GLN A 41 14.05 14.61 -0.98
N ILE A 42 13.45 13.98 0.02
CA ILE A 42 12.27 14.52 0.71
C ILE A 42 12.61 15.88 1.34
N LYS A 43 13.71 15.98 2.08
CA LYS A 43 14.16 17.23 2.70
C LYS A 43 14.46 18.31 1.66
N ALA A 44 15.13 17.94 0.57
CA ALA A 44 15.40 18.87 -0.54
C ALA A 44 14.11 19.39 -1.20
N LEU A 45 13.08 18.54 -1.32
CA LEU A 45 11.79 18.95 -1.86
C LEU A 45 11.02 19.87 -0.89
N ALA A 46 11.08 19.60 0.42
CA ALA A 46 10.50 20.49 1.43
C ALA A 46 11.17 21.88 1.41
N LEU A 47 12.51 21.93 1.32
CA LEU A 47 13.26 23.17 1.13
C LEU A 47 12.83 23.90 -0.15
N LYS A 48 12.74 23.18 -1.28
CA LYS A 48 12.30 23.74 -2.56
C LYS A 48 10.87 24.31 -2.49
N ALA A 49 10.02 23.70 -1.67
CA ALA A 49 8.66 24.16 -1.41
C ALA A 49 8.58 25.38 -0.48
N GLY A 50 9.70 25.87 0.06
CA GLY A 50 9.75 27.00 0.99
C GLY A 50 9.48 26.60 2.45
N HIS A 51 9.54 25.30 2.77
CA HIS A 51 9.22 24.75 4.09
C HIS A 51 10.37 23.87 4.61
N GLU A 52 11.60 24.42 4.62
CA GLU A 52 12.77 23.72 5.16
C GLU A 52 12.50 23.21 6.59
N GLY A 53 12.88 21.95 6.84
CA GLY A 53 12.64 21.29 8.12
C GLY A 53 11.26 20.64 8.26
N ASN A 54 10.26 21.02 7.47
CA ASN A 54 8.92 20.42 7.48
C ASN A 54 8.78 19.36 6.39
N ASP A 55 9.46 18.23 6.53
CA ASP A 55 9.50 17.19 5.50
C ASP A 55 8.23 16.32 5.42
N CYS A 56 7.38 16.32 6.46
CA CYS A 56 6.12 15.56 6.52
C CYS A 56 5.16 15.92 5.38
N ILE A 57 5.09 17.21 5.02
CA ILE A 57 4.15 17.75 4.03
C ILE A 57 4.41 17.23 2.61
N VAL A 58 5.62 16.70 2.35
CA VAL A 58 5.99 16.14 1.05
C VAL A 58 5.15 14.90 0.72
N CYS A 59 4.71 14.16 1.73
CA CYS A 59 3.82 13.01 1.55
C CYS A 59 2.41 13.30 2.06
N HIS A 60 2.29 14.03 3.16
CA HIS A 60 1.02 14.24 3.84
C HIS A 60 0.26 15.50 3.41
N GLY A 61 0.88 16.48 2.75
CA GLY A 61 0.25 17.78 2.55
C GLY A 61 0.03 18.50 3.90
N GLY A 62 -1.09 19.22 4.02
CA GLY A 62 -1.40 20.03 5.19
C GLY A 62 -0.70 21.39 5.20
N ASN A 63 -0.84 22.10 6.32
CA ASN A 63 -0.23 23.41 6.54
C ASN A 63 0.64 23.41 7.81
N PRO A 64 1.98 23.42 7.70
CA PRO A 64 2.87 23.39 8.84
C PRO A 64 2.93 24.73 9.61
N GLN A 65 2.27 25.79 9.13
CA GLN A 65 2.24 27.09 9.81
C GLN A 65 1.06 27.23 10.78
N GLU A 66 0.13 26.27 10.78
CA GLU A 66 -1.06 26.28 11.63
C GLU A 66 -0.87 25.42 12.88
N ALA A 67 -1.30 25.94 14.02
CA ALA A 67 -1.26 25.21 15.30
C ALA A 67 -2.56 24.42 15.57
N ALA A 68 -3.69 24.86 14.98
CA ALA A 68 -4.97 24.17 15.17
C ALA A 68 -5.00 22.87 14.35
N LYS A 69 -5.39 21.76 14.98
CA LYS A 69 -5.38 20.42 14.39
C LYS A 69 -6.08 20.38 13.03
N GLU A 70 -7.27 20.95 12.92
CA GLU A 70 -8.07 20.92 11.70
C GLU A 70 -7.43 21.76 10.58
N ALA A 71 -6.81 22.89 10.92
CA ALA A 71 -6.15 23.76 9.96
C ALA A 71 -4.80 23.19 9.50
N ALA A 72 -4.04 22.58 10.41
CA ALA A 72 -2.77 21.93 10.11
C ALA A 72 -2.96 20.69 9.22
N HIS A 73 -4.06 19.96 9.40
CA HIS A 73 -4.42 18.76 8.63
C HIS A 73 -5.42 19.04 7.50
N SER A 74 -5.31 20.21 6.84
CA SER A 74 -6.16 20.60 5.72
C SER A 74 -5.33 21.15 4.57
N GLY A 75 -5.75 20.86 3.33
CA GLY A 75 -5.15 21.39 2.13
C GLY A 75 -3.72 20.95 1.90
N THR A 76 -2.97 21.79 1.21
CA THR A 76 -1.55 21.64 0.95
C THR A 76 -0.92 23.02 0.80
N VAL A 77 0.39 23.11 0.97
CA VAL A 77 1.14 24.35 0.79
C VAL A 77 1.10 24.84 -0.67
N ALA A 78 1.21 26.16 -0.86
CA ALA A 78 1.05 26.81 -2.17
C ALA A 78 1.91 26.19 -3.28
N TYR A 79 3.14 25.75 -2.94
CA TYR A 79 4.03 25.09 -3.89
C TYR A 79 3.40 23.84 -4.53
N PHE A 80 2.82 22.94 -3.72
CA PHE A 80 2.27 21.68 -4.22
C PHE A 80 0.91 21.82 -4.90
N GLN A 81 0.26 22.98 -4.85
CA GLN A 81 -0.94 23.23 -5.64
C GLN A 81 -0.61 23.18 -7.15
N THR A 82 0.54 23.74 -7.53
CA THR A 82 0.97 23.86 -8.95
C THR A 82 2.09 22.90 -9.36
N HIS A 83 2.75 22.24 -8.41
CA HIS A 83 3.86 21.30 -8.68
C HIS A 83 3.52 19.85 -8.32
N GLU A 84 4.38 18.88 -8.68
CA GLU A 84 4.24 17.49 -8.22
C GLU A 84 4.29 17.44 -6.68
N GLY A 85 3.34 16.72 -6.07
CA GLY A 85 3.19 16.62 -4.62
C GLY A 85 1.73 16.54 -4.16
N PRO A 86 1.50 16.45 -2.84
CA PRO A 86 0.17 16.32 -2.26
C PRO A 86 -0.74 17.49 -2.62
N LYS A 87 -1.97 17.20 -3.02
CA LYS A 87 -2.98 18.20 -3.40
C LYS A 87 -3.94 18.56 -2.28
N GLU A 88 -3.93 17.74 -1.23
CA GLU A 88 -4.78 17.85 -0.04
C GLU A 88 -4.04 17.18 1.11
N PHE A 89 -4.58 17.25 2.32
CA PHE A 89 -4.05 16.48 3.44
C PHE A 89 -4.34 14.98 3.24
N TYR A 90 -3.28 14.17 3.29
CA TYR A 90 -3.32 12.73 3.05
C TYR A 90 -2.98 11.96 4.32
N PRO A 91 -3.97 11.46 5.07
CA PRO A 91 -3.72 10.62 6.25
C PRO A 91 -3.15 9.23 5.89
N ALA A 92 -3.24 8.83 4.61
CA ALA A 92 -2.73 7.54 4.13
C ALA A 92 -2.02 7.71 2.77
N PRO A 93 -0.82 8.33 2.75
CA PRO A 93 -0.15 8.74 1.52
C PRO A 93 0.24 7.56 0.61
N GLY A 94 0.32 6.33 1.15
CA GLY A 94 0.61 5.12 0.36
C GLY A 94 -0.57 4.59 -0.47
N SER A 95 -1.77 5.17 -0.33
CA SER A 95 -2.98 4.75 -1.03
C SER A 95 -2.86 4.80 -2.54
N SER A 96 -3.26 3.73 -3.24
CA SER A 96 -3.25 3.64 -4.71
C SER A 96 -4.05 4.75 -5.40
N TRP A 97 -4.99 5.35 -4.69
CA TRP A 97 -5.86 6.41 -5.22
C TRP A 97 -5.18 7.77 -5.31
N ILE A 98 -4.11 7.98 -4.52
CA ILE A 98 -3.44 9.29 -4.39
C ILE A 98 -1.92 9.20 -4.47
N ASN A 99 -1.34 8.00 -4.49
CA ASN A 99 0.11 7.83 -4.40
C ASN A 99 0.89 8.36 -5.60
N HIS A 100 0.23 8.68 -6.71
CA HIS A 100 0.84 9.44 -7.81
C HIS A 100 1.33 10.83 -7.36
N ASN A 101 0.68 11.42 -6.35
CA ASN A 101 1.06 12.69 -5.72
C ASN A 101 2.07 12.52 -4.57
N THR A 102 2.44 11.29 -4.20
CA THR A 102 3.35 11.02 -3.07
C THR A 102 4.54 10.19 -3.55
N CYS A 103 4.46 8.86 -3.49
CA CYS A 103 5.49 7.94 -3.96
C CYS A 103 5.81 8.15 -5.46
N GLY A 104 4.78 8.45 -6.24
CA GLY A 104 4.84 8.63 -7.68
C GLY A 104 5.64 9.85 -8.14
N MET A 105 5.99 10.77 -7.25
CA MET A 105 6.95 11.84 -7.60
C MET A 105 8.31 11.26 -7.98
N CYS A 106 8.74 10.19 -7.29
CA CYS A 106 10.04 9.54 -7.47
C CYS A 106 9.95 8.12 -8.08
N HIS A 107 8.82 7.45 -7.90
CA HIS A 107 8.60 6.04 -8.26
C HIS A 107 7.47 5.86 -9.28
N LYS A 108 7.50 6.66 -10.36
CA LYS A 108 6.45 6.72 -11.41
C LYS A 108 6.14 5.36 -12.00
N GLU A 109 7.17 4.57 -12.29
CA GLU A 109 7.03 3.24 -12.88
C GLU A 109 6.31 2.26 -11.94
N GLN A 110 6.70 2.23 -10.66
CA GLN A 110 6.09 1.33 -9.68
C GLN A 110 4.62 1.70 -9.42
N VAL A 111 4.31 3.00 -9.35
CA VAL A 111 2.93 3.48 -9.22
C VAL A 111 2.11 3.14 -10.47
N ALA A 112 2.66 3.32 -11.67
CA ALA A 112 1.96 3.04 -12.92
C ALA A 112 1.57 1.56 -13.06
N VAL A 113 2.41 0.62 -12.60
CA VAL A 113 2.10 -0.81 -12.68
C VAL A 113 1.21 -1.31 -11.55
N GLN A 114 1.12 -0.60 -10.42
CA GLN A 114 0.33 -1.04 -9.26
C GLN A 114 -1.13 -1.30 -9.64
N MET A 115 -1.73 -0.42 -10.43
CA MET A 115 -3.15 -0.49 -10.82
C MET A 115 -3.48 -1.73 -11.66
N ASN A 116 -2.50 -2.29 -12.37
CA ASN A 116 -2.64 -3.49 -13.19
C ASN A 116 -2.07 -4.75 -12.52
N SER A 117 -1.67 -4.68 -11.25
CA SER A 117 -1.16 -5.84 -10.51
C SER A 117 -2.29 -6.74 -10.02
N LEU A 118 -2.04 -8.04 -9.89
CA LEU A 118 -3.03 -8.99 -9.35
C LEU A 118 -3.45 -8.61 -7.92
N MET A 119 -2.53 -8.13 -7.09
CA MET A 119 -2.84 -7.66 -5.73
C MET A 119 -3.76 -6.44 -5.72
N MET A 120 -3.92 -5.72 -6.84
CA MET A 120 -4.88 -4.64 -6.99
C MET A 120 -6.17 -5.09 -7.68
N SER A 121 -6.05 -5.74 -8.84
CA SER A 121 -7.17 -5.98 -9.76
C SER A 121 -7.80 -7.36 -9.66
N GLU A 122 -7.11 -8.37 -9.13
CA GLU A 122 -7.51 -9.79 -9.21
C GLU A 122 -7.89 -10.24 -10.64
N GLN A 123 -7.28 -9.57 -11.64
CA GLN A 123 -7.58 -9.82 -13.06
C GLN A 123 -7.38 -11.28 -13.43
N GLY A 124 -8.34 -11.83 -14.19
CA GLY A 124 -8.31 -13.20 -14.67
C GLY A 124 -8.71 -14.26 -13.63
N LYS A 125 -8.98 -13.89 -12.37
CA LYS A 125 -9.28 -14.85 -11.28
C LYS A 125 -10.69 -14.71 -10.72
N ILE A 126 -11.26 -13.50 -10.77
CA ILE A 126 -12.65 -13.22 -10.37
C ILE A 126 -13.64 -14.10 -11.13
N GLN A 127 -13.33 -14.41 -12.39
CA GLN A 127 -14.16 -15.20 -13.29
C GLN A 127 -14.53 -16.56 -12.73
N GLY A 128 -13.62 -17.24 -12.01
CA GLY A 128 -13.93 -18.55 -11.43
C GLY A 128 -15.15 -18.50 -10.48
N ALA A 129 -15.29 -17.43 -9.70
CA ALA A 129 -16.46 -17.23 -8.86
C ALA A 129 -17.69 -16.86 -9.70
N LEU A 130 -17.55 -15.94 -10.66
CA LEU A 130 -18.66 -15.53 -11.54
C LEU A 130 -19.25 -16.72 -12.30
N TRP A 131 -18.40 -17.63 -12.78
CA TRP A 131 -18.82 -18.84 -13.50
C TRP A 131 -19.45 -19.86 -12.58
N GLY A 132 -18.89 -20.06 -11.38
CA GLY A 132 -19.49 -20.92 -10.36
C GLY A 132 -20.91 -20.49 -9.95
N PHE A 133 -21.24 -19.21 -10.09
CA PHE A 133 -22.56 -18.64 -9.84
C PHE A 133 -23.41 -18.48 -11.12
N GLY A 134 -23.07 -19.17 -12.20
CA GLY A 134 -23.90 -19.26 -13.41
C GLY A 134 -23.46 -18.37 -14.58
N ALA A 135 -22.31 -17.69 -14.49
CA ALA A 135 -21.70 -16.94 -15.58
C ALA A 135 -22.65 -15.93 -16.25
N LYS A 136 -23.32 -15.08 -15.47
CA LYS A 136 -24.32 -14.12 -15.98
C LYS A 136 -23.79 -13.18 -17.06
N GLU A 137 -22.49 -12.89 -17.03
CA GLU A 137 -21.78 -12.04 -18.01
C GLU A 137 -21.00 -12.86 -19.06
N GLY A 138 -21.22 -14.17 -19.09
CA GLY A 138 -20.54 -15.13 -19.97
C GLY A 138 -19.19 -15.63 -19.43
N TYR A 139 -18.51 -16.42 -20.27
CA TYR A 139 -17.25 -17.10 -19.94
C TYR A 139 -16.02 -16.30 -20.40
N ASN A 140 -16.02 -14.98 -20.18
CA ASN A 140 -14.93 -14.09 -20.56
C ASN A 140 -14.19 -13.54 -19.34
N HIS A 141 -12.88 -13.31 -19.46
CA HIS A 141 -12.05 -12.64 -18.48
C HIS A 141 -11.97 -11.14 -18.72
N ASN A 142 -13.13 -10.50 -18.68
CA ASN A 142 -13.30 -9.08 -18.95
C ASN A 142 -13.60 -8.25 -17.70
N VAL A 143 -13.66 -8.86 -16.51
CA VAL A 143 -14.00 -8.19 -15.25
C VAL A 143 -12.87 -8.27 -14.22
N GLY A 144 -12.46 -7.12 -13.70
CA GLY A 144 -11.50 -6.98 -12.58
C GLY A 144 -12.16 -6.35 -11.35
N ASN A 145 -11.45 -6.30 -10.22
CA ASN A 145 -11.90 -5.57 -9.03
C ASN A 145 -12.09 -4.07 -9.33
N TYR A 146 -11.18 -3.53 -10.14
CA TYR A 146 -11.22 -2.18 -10.69
C TYR A 146 -11.00 -2.24 -12.19
N ALA A 147 -11.29 -1.14 -12.89
CA ALA A 147 -10.94 -1.01 -14.30
C ALA A 147 -9.43 -1.13 -14.47
N THR A 148 -9.00 -1.93 -15.43
CA THR A 148 -7.58 -2.12 -15.78
C THR A 148 -7.39 -1.93 -17.26
N LYS A 149 -6.25 -1.32 -17.63
CA LYS A 149 -5.84 -1.20 -19.02
C LYS A 149 -4.33 -1.35 -19.09
N ASN A 150 -3.89 -2.37 -19.82
CA ASN A 150 -2.48 -2.52 -20.14
C ASN A 150 -2.02 -1.39 -21.08
N PRO A 151 -0.75 -0.98 -21.04
CA PRO A 151 -0.21 -0.03 -22.00
C PRO A 151 -0.38 -0.54 -23.43
N ASP A 152 -0.81 0.34 -24.34
CA ASP A 152 -0.99 0.01 -25.76
C ASP A 152 0.35 -0.39 -26.41
N ASP A 153 1.47 0.19 -25.95
CA ASP A 153 2.83 -0.23 -26.31
C ASP A 153 3.36 -1.28 -25.30
N PRO A 154 3.54 -2.56 -25.73
CA PRO A 154 4.08 -3.61 -24.87
C PRO A 154 5.48 -3.33 -24.34
N HIS A 155 6.29 -2.49 -25.01
CA HIS A 155 7.62 -2.12 -24.53
C HIS A 155 7.60 -1.18 -23.33
N ARG A 156 6.44 -0.58 -23.02
CA ARG A 156 6.20 0.16 -21.78
C ARG A 156 5.94 -0.75 -20.58
N ARG A 157 5.80 -2.07 -20.79
CA ARG A 157 5.73 -3.03 -19.67
C ARG A 157 7.11 -3.15 -19.03
N LEU A 158 7.14 -3.09 -17.70
CA LEU A 158 8.38 -3.31 -16.95
C LEU A 158 8.90 -4.73 -17.16
N GLY A 159 10.23 -4.85 -17.25
CA GLY A 159 10.93 -6.12 -17.41
C GLY A 159 12.00 -6.07 -18.49
N THR A 160 12.77 -7.15 -18.61
CA THR A 160 13.78 -7.29 -19.66
C THR A 160 13.14 -7.48 -21.03
N LYS A 161 13.88 -7.24 -22.12
CA LYS A 161 13.39 -7.49 -23.48
C LYS A 161 12.94 -8.95 -23.67
N GLN A 162 13.63 -9.88 -23.05
CA GLN A 162 13.30 -11.30 -23.03
C GLN A 162 11.95 -11.55 -22.35
N TYR A 163 11.72 -10.94 -21.18
CA TYR A 163 10.45 -11.03 -20.48
C TYR A 163 9.29 -10.41 -21.30
N GLN A 164 9.52 -9.24 -21.91
CA GLN A 164 8.52 -8.59 -22.77
C GLN A 164 8.14 -9.48 -23.96
N ALA A 165 9.12 -10.10 -24.63
CA ALA A 165 8.87 -11.02 -25.74
C ALA A 165 8.08 -12.26 -25.28
N TYR A 166 8.44 -12.82 -24.13
CA TYR A 166 7.73 -13.95 -23.51
C TYR A 166 6.27 -13.59 -23.19
N MET A 167 6.02 -12.45 -22.55
CA MET A 167 4.67 -12.00 -22.23
C MET A 167 3.85 -11.73 -23.51
N LYS A 168 4.46 -11.21 -24.57
CA LYS A 168 3.79 -11.02 -25.87
C LYS A 168 3.35 -12.36 -26.48
N GLN A 169 4.21 -13.38 -26.39
CA GLN A 169 3.87 -14.73 -26.84
C GLN A 169 2.73 -15.32 -25.99
N LEU A 170 2.83 -15.25 -24.66
CA LEU A 170 1.79 -15.74 -23.75
C LEU A 170 0.45 -15.06 -23.97
N THR A 171 0.41 -13.74 -24.16
CA THR A 171 -0.84 -13.02 -24.44
C THR A 171 -1.50 -13.47 -25.74
N ARG A 172 -0.71 -13.85 -26.76
CA ARG A 172 -1.27 -14.40 -28.01
C ARG A 172 -1.82 -15.82 -27.82
N MET A 173 -1.14 -16.64 -27.02
CA MET A 173 -1.55 -18.02 -26.74
C MET A 173 -2.76 -18.08 -25.82
N GLU A 174 -2.80 -17.23 -24.80
CA GLU A 174 -3.78 -17.23 -23.71
C GLU A 174 -4.45 -15.84 -23.56
N PRO A 175 -5.20 -15.36 -24.57
CA PRO A 175 -5.76 -14.01 -24.58
C PRO A 175 -6.75 -13.76 -23.43
N GLN A 176 -7.38 -14.82 -22.94
CA GLN A 176 -8.30 -14.80 -21.80
C GLN A 176 -7.57 -14.77 -20.46
N ALA A 177 -6.36 -15.34 -20.34
CA ALA A 177 -5.55 -15.23 -19.12
C ALA A 177 -4.83 -13.88 -19.01
N PHE A 178 -4.56 -13.23 -20.14
CA PHE A 178 -3.86 -11.95 -20.22
C PHE A 178 -4.68 -10.89 -20.98
N PRO A 179 -5.88 -10.54 -20.49
CA PRO A 179 -6.73 -9.57 -21.16
C PRO A 179 -6.05 -8.21 -21.28
N HIS A 180 -6.29 -7.52 -22.40
CA HIS A 180 -5.74 -6.18 -22.63
C HIS A 180 -6.31 -5.15 -21.66
N GLU A 181 -7.62 -5.24 -21.42
CA GLU A 181 -8.39 -4.36 -20.55
C GLU A 181 -9.50 -5.13 -19.85
N MET A 182 -10.01 -4.58 -18.75
CA MET A 182 -11.14 -5.14 -18.01
C MET A 182 -12.03 -4.02 -17.47
N THR A 183 -13.32 -4.32 -17.38
CA THR A 183 -14.30 -3.49 -16.68
C THR A 183 -14.26 -3.77 -15.17
N PRO A 184 -14.65 -2.80 -14.33
CA PRO A 184 -14.78 -3.04 -12.90
C PRO A 184 -15.95 -3.97 -12.62
N LEU A 185 -15.83 -4.77 -11.56
CA LEU A 185 -16.91 -5.60 -11.03
C LEU A 185 -18.16 -4.73 -10.79
N PRO A 186 -19.37 -5.22 -11.09
CA PRO A 186 -20.60 -4.54 -10.71
C PRO A 186 -20.65 -4.17 -9.22
N PRO A 187 -21.45 -3.15 -8.84
CA PRO A 187 -21.72 -2.88 -7.43
C PRO A 187 -22.39 -4.08 -6.76
N ALA A 188 -22.29 -4.15 -5.44
CA ALA A 188 -23.03 -5.17 -4.69
C ALA A 188 -24.55 -4.97 -4.88
N PRO A 189 -25.32 -6.01 -5.23
CA PRO A 189 -26.78 -5.93 -5.33
C PRO A 189 -27.43 -5.72 -3.96
N THR A 190 -28.71 -5.31 -3.96
CA THR A 190 -29.53 -5.29 -2.73
C THR A 190 -29.99 -6.69 -2.36
N ALA A 191 -30.47 -6.87 -1.12
CA ALA A 191 -31.00 -8.14 -0.65
C ALA A 191 -32.20 -8.61 -1.51
N GLU A 192 -33.11 -7.70 -1.84
CA GLU A 192 -34.30 -8.00 -2.65
C GLU A 192 -33.94 -8.41 -4.09
N ALA A 193 -32.85 -7.85 -4.64
CA ALA A 193 -32.35 -8.26 -5.94
C ALA A 193 -31.77 -9.68 -5.89
N ILE A 194 -31.07 -10.04 -4.81
CA ILE A 194 -30.55 -11.40 -4.59
C ILE A 194 -31.69 -12.40 -4.39
N GLU A 195 -32.75 -12.05 -3.66
CA GLU A 195 -33.91 -12.94 -3.46
C GLU A 195 -34.60 -13.29 -4.80
N LYS A 196 -34.65 -12.32 -5.72
CA LYS A 196 -35.21 -12.52 -7.07
C LYS A 196 -34.26 -13.29 -7.99
N ASP A 197 -32.96 -13.05 -7.88
CA ASP A 197 -31.92 -13.71 -8.66
C ASP A 197 -30.70 -14.04 -7.79
N PRO A 198 -30.65 -15.24 -7.20
CA PRO A 198 -29.58 -15.64 -6.29
C PRO A 198 -28.19 -15.64 -6.95
N SER A 199 -28.08 -15.71 -8.28
CA SER A 199 -26.78 -15.65 -8.97
C SER A 199 -26.04 -14.33 -8.70
N LEU A 200 -26.77 -13.25 -8.41
CA LEU A 200 -26.20 -11.93 -8.10
C LEU A 200 -25.43 -11.91 -6.78
N ALA A 201 -25.66 -12.88 -5.88
CA ALA A 201 -24.97 -12.98 -4.60
C ALA A 201 -23.43 -13.04 -4.76
N VAL A 202 -22.95 -13.49 -5.93
CA VAL A 202 -21.52 -13.54 -6.26
C VAL A 202 -20.84 -12.18 -6.14
N TYR A 203 -21.51 -11.08 -6.48
CA TYR A 203 -20.92 -9.74 -6.41
C TYR A 203 -20.75 -9.27 -4.97
N THR A 204 -21.71 -9.60 -4.10
CA THR A 204 -21.59 -9.36 -2.65
C THR A 204 -20.49 -10.24 -2.06
N TYR A 205 -20.47 -11.53 -2.38
CA TYR A 205 -19.43 -12.48 -1.94
C TYR A 205 -18.03 -12.02 -2.34
N LEU A 206 -17.83 -11.67 -3.62
CA LEU A 206 -16.55 -11.20 -4.13
C LEU A 206 -16.09 -9.95 -3.38
N ARG A 207 -16.97 -8.95 -3.20
CA ARG A 207 -16.59 -7.69 -2.53
C ARG A 207 -16.29 -7.86 -1.04
N GLN A 208 -17.08 -8.69 -0.34
CA GLN A 208 -16.99 -8.83 1.11
C GLN A 208 -15.98 -9.87 1.57
N GLU A 209 -15.79 -10.96 0.82
CA GLU A 209 -14.93 -12.07 1.23
C GLU A 209 -13.62 -12.16 0.45
N CYS A 210 -13.66 -11.98 -0.88
CA CYS A 210 -12.48 -12.18 -1.73
C CYS A 210 -11.64 -10.91 -1.89
N LEU A 211 -12.28 -9.81 -2.30
CA LEU A 211 -11.59 -8.61 -2.79
C LEU A 211 -11.16 -7.64 -1.68
N ARG A 212 -11.52 -7.93 -0.42
CA ARG A 212 -11.09 -7.16 0.76
C ARG A 212 -9.59 -7.22 1.02
N CYS A 213 -8.90 -8.25 0.53
CA CYS A 213 -7.46 -8.41 0.71
C CYS A 213 -6.63 -7.59 -0.28
N HIS A 214 -7.27 -7.05 -1.33
CA HIS A 214 -6.59 -6.30 -2.37
C HIS A 214 -6.18 -4.90 -1.90
N THR A 215 -5.09 -4.39 -2.49
CA THR A 215 -4.39 -3.20 -2.01
C THR A 215 -5.18 -1.90 -2.18
N GLY A 216 -6.27 -1.90 -2.96
CA GLY A 216 -7.16 -0.75 -3.11
C GLY A 216 -8.04 -0.45 -1.88
N SER A 217 -8.03 -1.31 -0.86
CA SER A 217 -8.74 -1.11 0.41
C SER A 217 -7.85 -1.39 1.61
N LYS A 218 -8.29 -1.03 2.82
CA LYS A 218 -7.60 -1.34 4.09
C LYS A 218 -7.98 -2.72 4.67
N GLY A 219 -8.86 -3.47 4.01
CA GLY A 219 -9.40 -4.72 4.55
C GLY A 219 -10.31 -4.51 5.76
N ARG A 220 -10.46 -5.56 6.59
CA ARG A 220 -11.29 -5.53 7.79
C ARG A 220 -10.51 -4.93 8.96
N LYS A 221 -11.21 -4.20 9.82
CA LYS A 221 -10.67 -3.76 11.12
C LYS A 221 -10.84 -4.88 12.15
N LYS A 222 -10.10 -5.97 11.97
CA LYS A 222 -10.08 -7.12 12.88
C LYS A 222 -8.63 -7.52 13.15
N ARG A 223 -8.40 -8.09 14.33
CA ARG A 223 -7.11 -8.66 14.72
C ARG A 223 -6.56 -9.57 13.62
N GLY A 224 -5.30 -9.35 13.24
CA GLY A 224 -4.58 -10.08 12.18
C GLY A 224 -4.83 -9.59 10.75
N ASP A 225 -5.83 -8.72 10.53
CA ASP A 225 -6.17 -8.18 9.20
C ASP A 225 -5.68 -6.72 9.01
N TYR A 226 -5.07 -6.12 10.03
CA TYR A 226 -4.62 -4.72 9.97
C TYR A 226 -3.45 -4.54 9.00
N ARG A 227 -3.60 -3.57 8.10
CA ARG A 227 -2.60 -3.17 7.12
C ARG A 227 -2.89 -1.77 6.57
N GLY A 228 -1.89 -1.19 5.92
CA GLY A 228 -2.06 0.00 5.12
C GLY A 228 -2.86 -0.26 3.83
N ILE A 229 -3.05 0.80 3.05
CA ILE A 229 -3.65 0.77 1.71
C ILE A 229 -2.57 1.07 0.66
N GLY A 230 -2.70 0.49 -0.52
CA GLY A 230 -1.77 0.63 -1.63
C GLY A 230 -0.37 0.12 -1.29
N CYS A 231 0.63 0.98 -1.47
CA CYS A 231 2.03 0.65 -1.16
C CYS A 231 2.22 0.34 0.33
N ALA A 232 1.47 1.03 1.19
CA ALA A 232 1.55 0.86 2.63
C ALA A 232 0.99 -0.49 3.11
N SER A 233 0.27 -1.24 2.26
CA SER A 233 -0.19 -2.59 2.60
C SER A 233 0.97 -3.56 2.84
N CYS A 234 2.11 -3.34 2.18
CA CYS A 234 3.31 -4.17 2.35
C CYS A 234 4.48 -3.41 2.99
N HIS A 235 4.57 -2.10 2.71
CA HIS A 235 5.76 -1.32 3.05
C HIS A 235 5.65 -0.55 4.37
N VAL A 236 4.50 -0.52 5.03
CA VAL A 236 4.35 0.06 6.37
C VAL A 236 4.03 -1.09 7.34
N PRO A 237 4.77 -1.23 8.45
CA PRO A 237 4.54 -2.33 9.38
C PRO A 237 3.24 -2.12 10.15
N TYR A 238 2.50 -3.20 10.33
CA TYR A 238 1.33 -3.28 11.18
C TYR A 238 1.47 -4.51 12.08
N SER A 239 1.06 -4.39 13.34
CA SER A 239 0.94 -5.54 14.23
C SER A 239 -0.41 -6.24 14.04
N ASN A 240 -0.53 -7.47 14.56
CA ASN A 240 -1.80 -8.18 14.59
C ASN A 240 -2.88 -7.42 15.37
N GLU A 241 -2.51 -6.61 16.35
CA GLU A 241 -3.44 -5.80 17.13
C GLU A 241 -3.78 -4.47 16.43
N GLY A 242 -2.99 -4.04 15.44
CA GLY A 242 -3.20 -2.78 14.72
C GLY A 242 -3.01 -1.56 15.60
N ILE A 243 -2.08 -1.61 16.55
CA ILE A 243 -1.80 -0.54 17.51
C ILE A 243 -0.45 0.09 17.18
N TYR A 244 -0.34 1.41 17.36
CA TYR A 244 0.93 2.12 17.25
C TYR A 244 1.77 1.99 18.52
N GLU A 245 3.00 1.51 18.37
CA GLU A 245 3.97 1.26 19.44
C GLU A 245 5.21 2.17 19.31
N GLY A 246 5.16 3.15 18.41
CA GLY A 246 6.21 4.14 18.26
C GLY A 246 6.15 5.28 19.29
N GLY A 247 7.05 6.24 19.13
CA GLY A 247 7.30 7.32 20.08
C GLY A 247 6.26 8.45 20.10
N ASP A 248 5.45 8.59 19.05
CA ASP A 248 4.41 9.63 18.96
C ASP A 248 3.24 9.37 19.93
N GLN A 249 3.11 10.22 20.94
CA GLN A 249 2.07 10.12 21.96
C GLN A 249 0.70 10.61 21.49
N SER A 250 0.64 11.37 20.39
CA SER A 250 -0.62 11.90 19.84
C SER A 250 -1.38 10.86 19.02
N ILE A 251 -0.70 9.80 18.55
CA ILE A 251 -1.32 8.72 17.80
C ILE A 251 -2.12 7.83 18.76
N SER A 252 -3.39 7.63 18.41
CA SER A 252 -4.33 6.81 19.18
C SER A 252 -3.81 5.37 19.34
N LYS A 253 -4.00 4.82 20.55
CA LYS A 253 -3.74 3.40 20.85
C LYS A 253 -4.92 2.48 20.49
N GLU A 254 -5.96 3.03 19.87
CA GLU A 254 -7.06 2.23 19.34
C GLU A 254 -6.61 1.41 18.12
N PRO A 255 -7.20 0.22 17.88
CA PRO A 255 -6.86 -0.58 16.72
C PRO A 255 -7.13 0.11 15.37
N GLY A 256 -6.24 -0.09 14.40
CA GLY A 256 -6.31 0.50 13.06
C GLY A 256 -5.10 1.35 12.65
N HIS A 257 -4.06 1.40 13.48
CA HIS A 257 -2.84 2.16 13.28
C HIS A 257 -1.66 1.26 12.90
N MET A 258 -0.69 1.85 12.20
CA MET A 258 0.59 1.21 11.89
C MET A 258 1.36 0.92 13.17
N LEU A 259 2.26 -0.05 13.14
CA LEU A 259 3.11 -0.40 14.29
C LEU A 259 4.07 0.74 14.65
N VAL A 260 4.78 1.27 13.66
CA VAL A 260 5.69 2.42 13.78
C VAL A 260 5.69 3.22 12.48
N HIS A 261 6.09 4.49 12.52
CA HIS A 261 6.17 5.33 11.32
C HIS A 261 7.47 5.05 10.54
N ALA A 262 7.56 3.88 9.92
CA ALA A 262 8.74 3.46 9.16
C ALA A 262 8.36 2.66 7.92
N ILE A 263 9.22 2.69 6.89
CA ILE A 263 9.10 1.83 5.72
C ILE A 263 9.93 0.56 5.89
N GLN A 264 9.30 -0.59 5.70
CA GLN A 264 9.94 -1.89 5.50
C GLN A 264 10.07 -2.21 4.00
N SER A 265 11.21 -2.75 3.54
CA SER A 265 11.38 -3.14 2.13
C SER A 265 12.44 -4.23 1.93
N SER A 266 13.60 -3.90 1.39
CA SER A 266 14.70 -4.84 1.15
C SER A 266 15.51 -5.10 2.42
N ARG A 267 16.43 -6.07 2.37
CA ARG A 267 17.40 -6.38 3.44
C ARG A 267 18.27 -5.18 3.89
N LYS A 268 18.36 -4.13 3.07
CA LYS A 268 19.13 -2.91 3.37
C LYS A 268 18.36 -1.90 4.23
N VAL A 269 17.04 -2.10 4.35
CA VAL A 269 16.16 -1.19 5.07
C VAL A 269 15.88 -1.77 6.45
N LYS A 270 16.33 -1.06 7.48
CA LYS A 270 16.12 -1.42 8.87
C LYS A 270 14.88 -0.72 9.41
N VAL A 271 14.06 -1.49 10.13
CA VAL A 271 12.94 -1.01 10.94
C VAL A 271 13.25 -1.42 12.38
N LYS A 272 13.09 -0.47 13.30
CA LYS A 272 13.32 -0.69 14.73
C LYS A 272 12.00 -0.48 15.47
N VAL A 273 11.67 -1.42 16.35
CA VAL A 273 10.53 -1.36 17.26
C VAL A 273 11.03 -1.84 18.62
N HIS A 274 10.99 -0.97 19.63
CA HIS A 274 11.61 -1.22 20.93
C HIS A 274 13.08 -1.69 20.78
N ASP A 275 13.44 -2.84 21.37
CA ASP A 275 14.77 -3.46 21.30
C ASP A 275 14.98 -4.34 20.07
N THR A 276 13.96 -4.48 19.21
CA THR A 276 14.03 -5.33 18.02
C THR A 276 14.35 -4.50 16.78
N GLU A 277 15.33 -4.93 16.01
CA GLU A 277 15.63 -4.40 14.68
C GLU A 277 15.54 -5.50 13.63
N TYR A 278 14.82 -5.25 12.55
CA TYR A 278 14.68 -6.19 11.43
C TYR A 278 14.81 -5.50 10.08
N SER A 279 14.91 -6.30 9.02
CA SER A 279 14.90 -5.83 7.63
C SER A 279 14.17 -6.81 6.73
N GLY A 280 13.76 -6.35 5.54
CA GLY A 280 12.86 -7.12 4.69
C GLY A 280 11.40 -6.78 4.99
N VAL A 281 10.50 -7.32 4.17
CA VAL A 281 9.07 -7.40 4.48
C VAL A 281 8.87 -8.72 5.21
N PRO A 282 8.44 -8.73 6.49
CA PRO A 282 8.17 -9.96 7.23
C PRO A 282 7.08 -10.77 6.55
N VAL A 283 7.20 -12.10 6.60
CA VAL A 283 6.22 -13.01 5.97
C VAL A 283 4.82 -12.88 6.58
N GLU A 284 4.74 -12.43 7.83
CA GLU A 284 3.52 -12.10 8.54
C GLU A 284 2.71 -11.03 7.79
N THR A 285 3.39 -10.07 7.13
CA THR A 285 2.73 -9.06 6.28
C THR A 285 2.01 -9.71 5.10
N CYS A 286 2.60 -10.78 4.52
CA CYS A 286 1.95 -11.55 3.46
C CYS A 286 0.75 -12.33 4.01
N SER A 287 0.89 -12.93 5.19
CA SER A 287 -0.14 -13.71 5.85
C SER A 287 -1.36 -12.89 6.27
N THR A 288 -1.25 -11.57 6.47
CA THR A 288 -2.42 -10.67 6.66
C THR A 288 -3.45 -10.80 5.54
N CYS A 289 -2.99 -11.01 4.30
CA CYS A 289 -3.87 -11.21 3.14
C CYS A 289 -3.96 -12.66 2.68
N HIS A 290 -2.88 -13.42 2.82
CA HIS A 290 -2.73 -14.80 2.32
C HIS A 290 -2.89 -15.87 3.41
N ASN A 291 -3.68 -15.59 4.45
CA ASN A 291 -4.03 -16.52 5.53
C ASN A 291 -5.20 -17.48 5.19
N ARG A 292 -6.02 -17.16 4.19
CA ARG A 292 -7.23 -17.95 3.83
C ARG A 292 -7.07 -18.72 2.52
N GLY A 293 -7.96 -18.54 1.54
CA GLY A 293 -8.30 -19.51 0.49
C GLY A 293 -7.15 -20.29 -0.16
N LYS A 294 -6.04 -19.64 -0.55
CA LYS A 294 -4.87 -20.32 -1.14
C LYS A 294 -3.72 -20.57 -0.17
N ARG A 295 -3.83 -20.05 1.06
CA ARG A 295 -2.89 -20.27 2.18
C ARG A 295 -1.43 -19.97 1.85
N ILE A 296 -1.18 -19.13 0.83
CA ILE A 296 0.16 -18.90 0.29
C ILE A 296 1.12 -18.40 1.36
N GLY A 297 0.65 -17.55 2.30
CA GLY A 297 1.49 -17.04 3.38
C GLY A 297 1.98 -18.14 4.30
N VAL A 298 1.06 -18.96 4.82
CA VAL A 298 1.39 -20.06 5.75
C VAL A 298 2.12 -21.21 5.06
N SER A 299 1.72 -21.56 3.83
CA SER A 299 2.39 -22.62 3.06
C SER A 299 3.82 -22.24 2.70
N TYR A 300 4.10 -20.95 2.42
CA TYR A 300 5.46 -20.48 2.19
C TYR A 300 6.35 -20.64 3.44
N GLN A 301 5.76 -20.56 4.63
CA GLN A 301 6.46 -20.81 5.90
C GLN A 301 6.62 -22.31 6.21
N GLY A 302 6.11 -23.20 5.36
CA GLY A 302 6.06 -24.65 5.63
C GLY A 302 5.03 -25.04 6.69
N LEU A 303 4.11 -24.13 7.04
CA LEU A 303 3.06 -24.38 8.03
C LEU A 303 1.84 -25.00 7.36
N MET A 304 1.37 -26.12 7.91
CA MET A 304 0.10 -26.76 7.55
C MET A 304 -0.89 -26.59 8.70
N GLU A 305 -2.14 -26.21 8.41
CA GLU A 305 -3.17 -25.96 9.43
C GLU A 305 -3.63 -27.27 10.10
N THR A 306 -3.67 -28.36 9.33
CA THR A 306 -4.02 -29.69 9.78
C THR A 306 -3.14 -30.70 9.05
N GLU A 307 -2.87 -31.85 9.68
CA GLU A 307 -2.44 -33.03 8.95
C GLU A 307 -3.56 -33.38 7.97
N TYR A 308 -3.27 -33.46 6.67
CA TYR A 308 -4.23 -33.98 5.70
C TYR A 308 -4.16 -35.51 5.76
N SER A 309 -5.30 -36.16 6.03
CA SER A 309 -5.53 -37.52 5.58
C SER A 309 -5.68 -37.53 4.04
N ALA A 310 -5.37 -38.64 3.38
CA ALA A 310 -5.51 -38.69 1.92
C ALA A 310 -6.99 -38.58 1.52
N THR A 311 -7.24 -38.44 0.22
CA THR A 311 -8.61 -38.42 -0.31
C THR A 311 -9.42 -39.62 0.14
N PHE A 312 -10.70 -39.41 0.41
CA PHE A 312 -11.60 -40.48 0.81
C PHE A 312 -11.79 -41.50 -0.34
N ASP A 313 -11.99 -42.78 0.00
CA ASP A 313 -12.48 -43.79 -0.94
C ASP A 313 -13.96 -43.55 -1.30
N ALA A 314 -14.54 -44.45 -2.12
CA ALA A 314 -15.94 -44.30 -2.54
C ALA A 314 -16.93 -44.51 -1.38
N GLU A 315 -16.45 -45.08 -0.28
CA GLU A 315 -17.17 -45.43 0.93
C GLU A 315 -16.99 -44.38 2.05
N GLY A 316 -16.12 -43.39 1.85
CA GLY A 316 -15.87 -42.29 2.79
C GLY A 316 -14.77 -42.55 3.82
N HIS A 317 -13.94 -43.58 3.66
CA HIS A 317 -12.78 -43.81 4.51
C HIS A 317 -11.55 -43.05 4.02
N GLU A 318 -10.76 -42.54 4.95
CA GLU A 318 -9.47 -41.91 4.65
C GLU A 318 -8.51 -42.93 4.04
N LYS A 319 -7.85 -42.58 2.93
CA LYS A 319 -6.79 -43.42 2.37
C LYS A 319 -5.48 -43.15 3.12
N ASP A 320 -4.69 -44.20 3.36
CA ASP A 320 -3.34 -44.04 3.90
C ASP A 320 -2.43 -43.37 2.87
N ILE A 321 -1.66 -42.36 3.30
CA ILE A 321 -0.57 -41.77 2.52
C ILE A 321 0.67 -42.62 2.82
N LEU A 322 1.23 -43.28 1.80
CA LEU A 322 2.49 -44.04 1.87
C LEU A 322 3.64 -43.22 2.47
#